data_AF-A0A8J7PKZ8-F1
#
_entry.id   AF-A0A8J7PKZ8-F1
#
_cell.length_a   1.000
_cell.length_b   1.000
_cell.length_c   1.000
_cell.angle_alpha   90.00
_cell.angle_beta   90.00
_cell.angle_gamma   90.00
#
_symmetry.space_group_name_H-M   'P 1'
#
loop_
_entity.id
_entity.type
_entity.pdbx_description
1 polymer ?
#
loop_
_entity_poly.entity_id
_entity_poly.type
_entity_poly.pdbx_seq_one_letter_code
_entity_poly.pdbx_strand_id
1 'polypeptide(L)'
;MTLIYRVQKGAPLTIEEMDENFKDLDTRLAVLESQESQEGGISQIILEGDELIIQGLHGITVGRVRLPIPHFQGRGEWEALQDYGIYDLVRHESALYLCLKAHKSDYFDQERECWQVLWQPPQSEALPPKLPLFIPSNLPAADPGMMGLLIEVEKVSPIYADGKAWYRFSDHQMIGE
;
A
#
# COMPACT_ATOMS: atom_id res chain seq x y z
N MET A 1 -39.80 39.46 12.78
CA MET A 1 -40.20 40.85 12.43
C MET A 1 -38.97 41.60 11.89
N THR A 2 -39.10 42.84 11.42
CA THR A 2 -37.94 43.66 10.99
C THR A 2 -37.55 44.60 12.13
N LEU A 3 -36.27 44.64 12.50
CA LEU A 3 -35.75 45.57 13.52
C LEU A 3 -36.00 47.02 13.12
N ILE A 4 -36.59 47.80 14.02
CA ILE A 4 -36.87 49.23 13.78
C ILE A 4 -35.72 50.06 14.33
N TYR A 5 -35.03 50.78 13.45
CA TYR A 5 -33.94 51.66 13.84
C TYR A 5 -34.41 53.12 13.98
N ARG A 6 -33.94 53.80 15.02
CA ARG A 6 -34.18 55.24 15.24
C ARG A 6 -33.89 56.08 13.99
N VAL A 7 -32.77 55.80 13.31
CA VAL A 7 -32.33 56.52 12.10
C VAL A 7 -33.32 56.36 10.94
N GLN A 8 -33.94 55.19 10.81
CA GLN A 8 -34.95 54.93 9.77
C GLN A 8 -36.31 55.51 10.13
N LYS A 9 -36.69 55.47 11.41
CA LYS A 9 -37.94 56.04 11.92
C LYS A 9 -37.95 57.57 11.88
N GLY A 10 -36.78 58.21 12.02
CA GLY A 10 -36.67 59.68 12.08
C GLY A 10 -37.15 60.29 13.40
N ALA A 11 -37.48 59.47 14.39
CA ALA A 11 -37.92 59.87 15.74
C ALA A 11 -37.38 58.90 16.79
N PRO A 12 -37.33 59.26 18.10
CA PRO A 12 -37.03 58.31 19.16
C PRO A 12 -37.92 57.06 19.10
N LEU A 13 -37.35 55.91 19.45
CA LEU A 13 -38.13 54.68 19.59
C LEU A 13 -39.03 54.80 20.83
N THR A 14 -40.25 54.27 20.74
CA THR A 14 -41.09 54.10 21.93
C THR A 14 -40.58 52.93 22.76
N ILE A 15 -41.04 52.83 24.01
CA ILE A 15 -40.67 51.73 24.90
C ILE A 15 -41.13 50.40 24.29
N GLU A 16 -42.32 50.36 23.70
CA GLU A 16 -42.89 49.17 23.06
C GLU A 16 -42.07 48.73 21.84
N GLU A 17 -41.60 49.67 21.02
CA GLU A 17 -40.73 49.34 19.88
C GLU A 17 -39.36 48.82 20.32
N MET A 18 -38.83 49.34 21.44
CA MET A 18 -37.60 48.80 22.03
C MET A 18 -37.81 47.37 22.53
N ASP A 19 -38.89 47.13 23.26
CA ASP A 19 -39.23 45.81 23.79
C ASP A 19 -39.45 44.78 22.67
N GLU A 20 -40.16 45.15 21.61
CA GLU A 20 -40.35 44.29 20.43
C GLU A 20 -39.01 44.01 19.70
N ASN A 21 -38.13 45.00 19.58
CA ASN A 21 -36.79 44.78 19.02
C ASN A 21 -35.97 43.80 19.87
N PHE A 22 -36.01 43.91 21.20
CA PHE A 22 -35.30 42.99 22.10
C PHE A 22 -35.86 41.57 22.01
N LYS A 23 -37.19 41.43 21.97
CA LYS A 23 -37.85 40.14 21.83
C LYS A 23 -37.54 39.47 20.48
N ASP A 24 -37.52 40.24 19.39
CA ASP A 24 -37.14 39.72 18.07
C ASP A 24 -35.66 39.27 18.05
N LEU A 25 -34.76 40.01 18.70
CA LEU A 25 -33.35 39.62 18.84
C LEU A 25 -33.18 38.35 19.67
N ASP A 26 -33.82 38.28 20.84
CA ASP A 26 -33.79 37.11 21.73
C ASP A 26 -34.30 35.86 20.99
N THR A 27 -35.42 36.00 20.25
CA THR A 27 -35.96 34.92 19.43
C THR A 27 -34.98 34.46 18.35
N ARG A 28 -34.32 35.40 17.64
CA ARG A 28 -33.32 35.06 16.62
C ARG A 28 -32.09 34.40 17.22
N LEU A 29 -31.65 34.87 18.38
CA LEU A 29 -30.53 34.29 19.10
C LEU A 29 -30.85 32.87 19.53
N ALA A 30 -32.03 32.63 20.11
CA ALA A 30 -32.49 31.29 20.47
C ALA A 30 -32.55 30.35 19.25
N VAL A 31 -32.96 30.85 18.08
CA VAL A 31 -32.93 30.06 16.83
C VAL A 31 -31.48 29.71 16.45
N LEU A 32 -30.56 30.67 16.49
CA LEU A 32 -29.14 30.42 16.17
C LEU A 32 -28.47 29.47 17.18
N GLU A 33 -28.79 29.60 18.46
CA GLU A 33 -28.28 28.72 19.52
C GLU A 33 -28.88 27.32 19.44
N SER A 34 -30.12 27.18 18.94
CA SER A 34 -30.76 25.89 18.69
C SER A 34 -30.27 25.19 17.42
N GLN A 35 -29.62 25.93 16.52
CA GLN A 35 -28.91 25.31 15.40
C GLN A 35 -27.64 24.70 15.95
N GLU A 36 -27.65 23.39 16.23
CA GLU A 36 -26.42 22.64 16.40
C GLU A 36 -25.51 22.98 15.21
N SER A 37 -24.34 23.55 15.51
CA SER A 37 -23.34 23.87 14.51
C SER A 37 -23.15 22.64 13.63
N GLN A 38 -23.62 22.70 12.38
CA GLN A 38 -23.23 21.75 11.34
C GLN A 38 -21.78 22.02 10.94
N GLU A 39 -20.89 22.11 11.92
CA GLU A 39 -19.46 22.07 11.70
C GLU A 39 -19.14 20.63 11.32
N GLY A 40 -19.30 20.36 10.03
CA GLY A 40 -18.91 19.13 9.36
C GLY A 40 -17.40 18.98 9.39
N GLY A 41 -16.86 18.63 10.55
CA GLY A 41 -15.49 18.17 10.68
C GLY A 41 -15.35 16.77 10.08
N ILE A 42 -14.12 16.42 9.70
CA ILE A 42 -13.80 15.04 9.32
C ILE A 42 -13.68 14.23 10.61
N SER A 43 -14.52 13.21 10.77
CA SER A 43 -14.43 12.27 11.90
C SER A 43 -13.46 11.14 11.61
N GLN A 44 -13.47 10.62 10.38
CA GLN A 44 -12.67 9.46 10.02
C GLN A 44 -12.35 9.44 8.52
N ILE A 45 -11.20 8.84 8.18
CA ILE A 45 -10.84 8.46 6.83
C ILE A 45 -10.71 6.93 6.81
N ILE A 46 -11.45 6.28 5.93
CA ILE A 46 -11.51 4.82 5.80
C ILE A 46 -10.99 4.44 4.42
N LEU A 47 -10.17 3.39 4.36
CA LEU A 47 -9.74 2.79 3.09
C LEU A 47 -10.54 1.51 2.87
N GLU A 48 -11.37 1.47 1.83
CA GLU A 48 -12.13 0.30 1.38
C GLU A 48 -11.72 -0.04 -0.05
N GLY A 49 -10.95 -1.12 -0.24
CA GLY A 49 -10.43 -1.49 -1.56
C GLY A 49 -9.52 -0.41 -2.15
N ASP A 50 -9.92 0.17 -3.27
CA ASP A 50 -9.25 1.30 -3.93
C ASP A 50 -9.93 2.65 -3.66
N GLU A 51 -10.91 2.72 -2.76
CA GLU A 51 -11.58 3.96 -2.37
C GLU A 51 -11.17 4.44 -0.98
N LEU A 52 -10.87 5.73 -0.89
CA LEU A 52 -10.69 6.47 0.34
C LEU A 52 -11.98 7.22 0.65
N ILE A 53 -12.65 6.80 1.72
CA ILE A 53 -13.94 7.33 2.18
C ILE A 53 -13.68 8.30 3.33
N ILE A 54 -14.05 9.56 3.14
CA ILE A 54 -13.95 10.60 4.15
C ILE A 54 -15.32 10.71 4.83
N GLN A 55 -15.38 10.37 6.10
CA GLN A 55 -16.58 10.46 6.91
C GLN A 55 -16.51 11.68 7.83
N GLY A 56 -17.60 12.44 7.86
CA GLY A 56 -17.79 13.57 8.76
C GLY A 56 -18.27 13.13 10.13
N LEU A 57 -18.39 14.09 11.06
CA LEU A 57 -19.10 13.85 12.32
C LEU A 57 -20.52 13.35 12.03
N HIS A 58 -20.99 12.39 12.84
CA HIS A 58 -22.26 11.69 12.68
C HIS A 58 -22.33 10.63 11.56
N GLY A 59 -21.18 10.18 11.04
CA GLY A 59 -21.12 9.05 10.10
C GLY A 59 -21.60 9.37 8.68
N ILE A 60 -21.81 10.66 8.37
CA ILE A 60 -22.16 11.12 7.03
C ILE A 60 -20.90 11.02 6.15
N THR A 61 -21.00 10.42 4.98
CA THR A 61 -19.89 10.41 4.03
C THR A 61 -19.77 11.79 3.38
N VAL A 62 -18.66 12.47 3.63
CA VAL A 62 -18.35 13.81 3.09
C VAL A 62 -17.75 13.68 1.69
N GLY A 63 -16.98 12.62 1.43
CA GLY A 63 -16.37 12.42 0.12
C GLY A 63 -15.85 11.01 -0.09
N ARG A 64 -15.69 10.65 -1.37
CA ARG A 64 -15.03 9.42 -1.81
C ARG A 64 -14.00 9.76 -2.86
N VAL A 65 -12.80 9.26 -2.67
CA VAL A 65 -11.69 9.44 -3.61
C VAL A 65 -11.18 8.07 -4.01
N ARG A 66 -11.25 7.75 -5.30
CA ARG A 66 -10.64 6.54 -5.82
C ARG A 66 -9.14 6.75 -5.95
N LEU A 67 -8.35 5.93 -5.27
CA LEU A 67 -6.91 5.99 -5.33
C LEU A 67 -6.42 5.42 -6.66
N PRO A 68 -5.45 6.07 -7.32
CA PRO A 68 -4.85 5.51 -8.52
C PRO A 68 -4.09 4.24 -8.13
N ILE A 69 -4.48 3.11 -8.72
CA ILE A 69 -3.74 1.85 -8.57
C ILE A 69 -2.53 1.93 -9.51
N PRO A 70 -1.29 1.89 -9.00
CA PRO A 70 -0.11 1.84 -9.85
C PRO A 70 -0.15 0.55 -10.67
N HIS A 71 0.03 0.68 -11.99
CA HIS A 71 0.11 -0.46 -12.89
C HIS A 71 1.57 -0.83 -13.07
N PHE A 72 1.98 -1.97 -12.51
CA PHE A 72 3.35 -2.47 -12.64
C PHE A 72 3.51 -3.30 -13.90
N GLN A 73 4.56 -3.05 -14.67
CA GLN A 73 4.87 -3.81 -15.87
C GLN A 73 6.21 -4.55 -15.71
N GLY A 74 6.16 -5.88 -15.67
CA GLY A 74 7.36 -6.72 -15.62
C GLY A 74 8.13 -6.70 -16.94
N ARG A 75 9.41 -6.32 -16.89
CA ARG A 75 10.30 -6.27 -18.06
C ARG A 75 11.35 -7.39 -18.08
N GLY A 76 11.56 -8.10 -16.97
CA GLY A 76 12.57 -9.17 -16.88
C GLY A 76 13.91 -8.61 -16.43
N GLU A 77 15.02 -9.06 -17.02
CA GLU A 77 16.34 -8.49 -16.76
C GLU A 77 16.42 -7.05 -17.27
N TRP A 78 17.21 -6.22 -16.60
CA TRP A 78 17.58 -4.90 -17.12
C TRP A 78 18.50 -5.07 -18.34
N GLU A 79 18.23 -4.28 -19.38
CA GLU A 79 18.98 -4.25 -20.63
C GLU A 79 19.34 -2.79 -20.96
N ALA A 80 20.51 -2.58 -21.54
CA ALA A 80 20.95 -1.27 -22.02
C ALA A 80 20.24 -0.91 -23.34
N LEU A 81 20.10 0.39 -23.61
CA LEU A 81 19.44 0.96 -24.79
C LEU A 81 17.95 0.62 -24.93
N GLN A 82 17.31 0.20 -23.84
CA GLN A 82 15.90 -0.15 -23.74
C GLN A 82 15.10 1.03 -23.18
N ASP A 83 13.93 1.29 -23.76
CA ASP A 83 13.01 2.30 -23.22
C ASP A 83 12.23 1.70 -22.04
N TYR A 84 12.34 2.36 -20.88
CA TYR A 84 11.63 2.02 -19.64
C TYR A 84 10.61 3.10 -19.29
N GLY A 85 9.39 2.68 -18.97
CA GLY A 85 8.30 3.51 -18.48
C GLY A 85 8.26 3.60 -16.96
N ILE A 86 7.52 4.57 -16.43
CA ILE A 86 7.24 4.66 -14.99
C ILE A 86 6.50 3.39 -14.55
N TYR A 87 6.92 2.82 -13.43
CA TYR A 87 6.44 1.56 -12.87
C TYR A 87 6.83 0.27 -13.62
N ASP A 88 7.77 0.36 -14.57
CA ASP A 88 8.44 -0.84 -15.08
C ASP A 88 9.26 -1.51 -13.96
N LEU A 89 9.15 -2.83 -13.89
CA LEU A 89 9.88 -3.69 -12.96
C LEU A 89 10.98 -4.44 -13.71
N VAL A 90 12.22 -4.28 -13.25
CA VAL A 90 13.39 -4.98 -13.81
C VAL A 90 14.16 -5.70 -12.71
N ARG A 91 14.80 -6.80 -13.07
CA ARG A 91 15.85 -7.41 -12.26
C ARG A 91 17.20 -6.93 -12.78
N HIS A 92 18.05 -6.43 -11.88
CA HIS A 92 19.44 -6.18 -12.19
C HIS A 92 20.27 -6.87 -11.12
N GLU A 93 21.20 -7.73 -11.55
CA GLU A 93 21.93 -8.65 -10.67
C GLU A 93 20.99 -9.55 -9.83
N SER A 94 20.96 -9.37 -8.51
CA SER A 94 20.11 -10.11 -7.58
C SER A 94 19.01 -9.27 -6.96
N ALA A 95 18.83 -8.01 -7.40
CA ALA A 95 17.84 -7.10 -6.84
C ALA A 95 16.72 -6.79 -7.85
N LEU A 96 15.54 -6.49 -7.29
CA LEU A 96 14.35 -6.05 -8.02
C LEU A 96 14.24 -4.54 -7.92
N TYR A 97 14.12 -3.88 -9.07
CA TYR A 97 14.04 -2.43 -9.21
C TYR A 97 12.73 -2.00 -9.85
N LEU A 98 12.24 -0.84 -9.42
CA LEU A 98 11.09 -0.13 -9.96
C LEU A 98 11.56 1.15 -10.64
N CYS A 99 11.15 1.36 -11.89
CA CYS A 99 11.42 2.59 -12.61
C CYS A 99 10.52 3.73 -12.09
N LEU A 100 11.14 4.81 -11.62
CA LEU A 100 10.46 6.01 -11.11
C LEU A 100 10.30 7.10 -12.18
N LYS A 101 11.19 7.13 -13.18
CA LYS A 101 11.22 8.15 -14.24
C LYS A 101 11.36 7.45 -15.59
N ALA A 102 10.47 7.74 -16.53
CA ALA A 102 10.58 7.19 -17.87
C ALA A 102 11.87 7.70 -18.55
N HIS A 103 12.67 6.78 -19.07
CA HIS A 103 13.95 7.08 -19.71
C HIS A 103 14.34 5.95 -20.67
N LYS A 104 15.32 6.24 -21.52
CA LYS A 104 16.02 5.23 -22.31
C LYS A 104 17.29 4.85 -21.56
N SER A 105 17.47 3.56 -21.28
CA SER A 105 18.62 3.08 -20.52
C SER A 105 19.93 3.19 -21.30
N ASP A 106 21.02 3.48 -20.60
CA ASP A 106 22.39 3.44 -21.10
C ASP A 106 23.28 2.65 -20.13
N TYR A 107 23.52 3.19 -18.93
CA TYR A 107 24.30 2.56 -17.87
C TYR A 107 23.55 2.57 -16.53
N PHE A 108 23.24 1.39 -16.00
CA PHE A 108 22.43 1.23 -14.79
C PHE A 108 22.92 2.06 -13.59
N ASP A 109 24.24 2.08 -13.34
CA ASP A 109 24.82 2.80 -12.20
C ASP A 109 24.73 4.33 -12.31
N GLN A 110 24.62 4.87 -13.52
CA GLN A 110 24.45 6.31 -13.75
C GLN A 110 22.98 6.73 -13.60
N GLU A 111 22.06 5.76 -13.68
CA GLU A 111 20.62 5.97 -13.69
C GLU A 111 19.97 5.65 -12.34
N ARG A 112 20.76 5.56 -11.26
CA ARG A 112 20.26 5.22 -9.90
C ARG A 112 19.06 6.07 -9.45
N GLU A 113 18.98 7.31 -9.88
CA GLU A 113 17.84 8.20 -9.56
C GLU A 113 16.54 7.82 -10.29
N CYS A 114 16.63 7.06 -11.37
CA CYS A 114 15.49 6.53 -12.12
C CYS A 114 14.98 5.22 -11.52
N TRP A 115 15.71 4.59 -10.59
CA TRP A 115 15.41 3.24 -10.09
C TRP A 115 15.27 3.20 -8.57
N GLN A 116 14.17 2.64 -8.07
CA GLN A 116 13.98 2.32 -6.66
C GLN A 116 14.18 0.83 -6.42
N VAL A 117 15.00 0.47 -5.41
CA VAL A 117 15.11 -0.92 -4.96
C VAL A 117 13.80 -1.31 -4.25
N LEU A 118 13.07 -2.27 -4.81
CA LEU A 118 11.92 -2.87 -4.14
C LEU A 118 12.32 -4.04 -3.26
N TRP A 119 13.30 -4.81 -3.73
CA TRP A 119 13.79 -5.96 -3.00
C TRP A 119 15.25 -6.22 -3.35
N GLN A 120 16.04 -6.55 -2.35
CA GLN A 120 17.40 -7.03 -2.50
C GLN A 120 17.58 -8.15 -1.47
N PRO A 121 18.20 -9.28 -1.85
CA PRO A 121 18.50 -10.33 -0.88
C PRO A 121 19.43 -9.75 0.20
N PRO A 122 19.28 -10.20 1.47
CA PRO A 122 20.21 -9.80 2.51
C PRO A 122 21.63 -10.14 2.06
N GLN A 123 22.54 -9.17 2.13
CA GLN A 123 23.97 -9.37 1.91
C GLN A 123 24.52 -10.24 3.06
N SER A 124 24.26 -11.54 2.98
CA SER A 124 24.91 -12.51 3.84
C SER A 124 26.29 -12.79 3.24
N GLU A 125 27.34 -12.32 3.90
CA GLU A 125 28.73 -12.69 3.58
C GLU A 125 28.96 -14.22 3.67
N ALA A 126 28.03 -14.96 4.27
CA ALA A 126 27.90 -16.39 4.10
C ALA A 126 26.77 -16.68 3.11
N LEU A 127 27.09 -17.11 1.89
CA LEU A 127 26.13 -17.85 1.07
C LEU A 127 25.51 -18.93 1.98
N PRO A 128 24.19 -18.94 2.27
CA PRO A 128 23.60 -20.19 2.75
C PRO A 128 24.03 -21.26 1.75
N PRO A 129 24.47 -22.45 2.20
CA PRO A 129 24.95 -23.48 1.27
C PRO A 129 23.86 -23.65 0.22
N LYS A 130 24.19 -23.27 -1.02
CA LYS A 130 23.26 -23.33 -2.14
C LYS A 130 22.89 -24.80 -2.26
N LEU A 131 21.71 -25.17 -1.77
CA LEU A 131 21.26 -26.55 -1.82
C LEU A 131 21.29 -26.95 -3.30
N PRO A 132 22.10 -27.93 -3.69
CA PRO A 132 22.21 -28.31 -5.09
C PRO A 132 20.86 -28.80 -5.59
N LEU A 133 20.50 -28.35 -6.80
CA LEU A 133 19.29 -28.78 -7.50
C LEU A 133 19.65 -29.97 -8.37
N PHE A 134 18.91 -31.05 -8.23
CA PHE A 134 19.08 -32.26 -9.02
C PHE A 134 17.82 -32.53 -9.85
N ILE A 135 18.01 -33.17 -10.98
CA ILE A 135 16.95 -33.84 -11.75
C ILE A 135 17.29 -35.34 -11.77
N PRO A 136 16.32 -36.24 -11.99
CA PRO A 136 16.57 -37.68 -11.94
C PRO A 136 17.72 -38.17 -12.84
N SER A 137 17.96 -37.50 -13.96
CA SER A 137 19.04 -37.82 -14.91
C SER A 137 20.43 -37.31 -14.51
N ASN A 138 20.53 -36.41 -13.52
CA ASN A 138 21.79 -35.79 -13.09
C ASN A 138 22.01 -35.97 -11.58
N LEU A 139 21.49 -37.05 -11.01
CA LEU A 139 21.67 -37.36 -9.60
C LEU A 139 23.05 -38.01 -9.40
N PRO A 140 23.97 -37.38 -8.64
CA PRO A 140 25.31 -37.95 -8.42
C PRO A 140 25.24 -39.17 -7.49
N ALA A 141 26.36 -39.87 -7.34
CA ALA A 141 26.48 -40.94 -6.36
C ALA A 141 26.14 -40.41 -4.94
N ALA A 142 25.43 -41.22 -4.17
CA ALA A 142 24.94 -40.84 -2.85
C ALA A 142 26.07 -40.89 -1.82
N ASP A 143 26.74 -39.76 -1.58
CA ASP A 143 27.75 -39.65 -0.52
C ASP A 143 27.09 -39.28 0.83
N PRO A 144 27.52 -39.88 1.96
CA PRO A 144 26.89 -39.65 3.25
C PRO A 144 26.90 -38.16 3.63
N GLY A 145 25.73 -37.63 4.00
CA GLY A 145 25.59 -36.25 4.46
C GLY A 145 25.37 -35.21 3.35
N MET A 146 25.30 -35.62 2.07
CA MET A 146 24.82 -34.72 1.02
C MET A 146 23.32 -34.45 1.15
N MET A 147 22.94 -33.21 0.88
CA MET A 147 21.53 -32.77 0.82
C MET A 147 21.31 -31.95 -0.45
N GLY A 148 20.09 -31.98 -0.98
CA GLY A 148 19.72 -31.20 -2.16
C GLY A 148 18.22 -31.16 -2.38
N LEU A 149 17.81 -30.56 -3.49
CA LEU A 149 16.41 -30.54 -3.93
C LEU A 149 16.29 -31.30 -5.25
N LEU A 150 15.43 -32.32 -5.29
CA LEU A 150 15.10 -33.05 -6.50
C LEU A 150 13.92 -32.38 -7.21
N ILE A 151 14.13 -31.97 -8.45
CA ILE A 151 13.13 -31.38 -9.34
C ILE A 151 12.60 -32.49 -10.26
N GLU A 152 11.32 -32.79 -10.10
CA GLU A 152 10.54 -33.67 -10.97
C GLU A 152 9.49 -32.81 -11.71
N VAL A 153 8.83 -33.38 -12.72
CA VAL A 153 7.99 -32.66 -13.70
C VAL A 153 7.07 -31.60 -13.08
N GLU A 154 6.51 -31.85 -11.90
CA GLU A 154 5.63 -30.90 -11.20
C GLU A 154 5.92 -30.77 -9.70
N LYS A 155 7.06 -31.27 -9.22
CA LYS A 155 7.35 -31.33 -7.78
C LYS A 155 8.81 -31.10 -7.48
N VAL A 156 9.07 -30.24 -6.49
CA VAL A 156 10.41 -30.06 -5.88
C VAL A 156 10.37 -30.73 -4.51
N SER A 157 11.21 -31.74 -4.30
CA SER A 157 11.28 -32.48 -3.04
C SER A 157 12.67 -32.38 -2.42
N PRO A 158 12.80 -32.08 -1.12
CA PRO A 158 14.09 -32.17 -0.44
C PRO A 158 14.53 -33.63 -0.36
N ILE A 159 15.83 -33.86 -0.62
CA ILE A 159 16.47 -35.18 -0.57
C ILE A 159 17.76 -35.14 0.25
N TYR A 160 18.13 -36.28 0.84
CA TYR A 160 19.40 -36.49 1.52
C TYR A 160 20.03 -37.84 1.15
N ALA A 161 21.34 -37.96 1.27
CA ALA A 161 22.09 -39.18 0.99
C ALA A 161 22.66 -39.80 2.27
N ASP A 162 22.51 -41.12 2.41
CA ASP A 162 23.02 -41.90 3.56
C ASP A 162 24.36 -42.60 3.29
N GLY A 163 24.92 -42.42 2.09
CA GLY A 163 26.11 -43.13 1.61
C GLY A 163 25.84 -44.34 0.73
N LYS A 164 24.58 -44.74 0.55
CA LYS A 164 24.16 -45.85 -0.29
C LYS A 164 23.12 -45.43 -1.31
N ALA A 165 22.16 -44.59 -0.90
CA ALA A 165 21.09 -44.11 -1.74
C ALA A 165 20.64 -42.70 -1.37
N TRP A 166 19.87 -42.08 -2.27
CA TRP A 166 19.15 -40.84 -2.02
C TRP A 166 17.76 -41.14 -1.49
N TYR A 167 17.36 -40.43 -0.44
CA TYR A 167 16.06 -40.54 0.22
C TYR A 167 15.34 -39.20 0.18
N ARG A 168 14.01 -39.21 0.06
CA ARG A 168 13.21 -38.00 0.21
C ARG A 168 12.84 -37.82 1.68
N PHE A 169 12.83 -36.59 2.18
CA PHE A 169 12.41 -36.32 3.56
C PHE A 169 10.93 -36.68 3.81
N SER A 170 10.12 -36.77 2.75
CA SER A 170 8.72 -37.23 2.83
C SER A 170 8.55 -38.74 3.04
N ASP A 171 9.62 -39.53 2.89
CA ASP A 171 9.55 -41.00 2.95
C ASP A 171 9.71 -41.53 4.39
N HIS A 172 9.88 -40.64 5.38
CA HIS A 172 9.78 -41.02 6.78
C HIS A 172 8.33 -41.35 7.12
N GLN A 173 8.00 -42.65 7.10
CA GLN A 173 7.00 -43.19 8.03
C GLN A 173 7.41 -42.73 9.43
N MET A 174 6.48 -42.04 10.10
CA MET A 174 6.58 -41.67 11.51
C MET A 174 7.06 -42.90 12.30
N ILE A 175 8.29 -42.88 12.78
CA ILE A 175 8.73 -43.82 13.81
C ILE A 175 8.05 -43.34 15.09
N GLY A 176 6.88 -43.90 15.39
CA GLY A 176 6.10 -43.55 16.58
C GLY A 176 4.66 -44.05 16.54
N GLU A 177 4.48 -45.36 16.64
CA GLU A 177 3.48 -45.98 17.53
C GLU A 177 4.16 -47.07 18.35
#